data_AF-A0A2E3PR05-F1
#
_entry.id   AF-A0A2E3PR05-F1
#
_cell.length_a   1.000
_cell.length_b   1.000
_cell.length_c   1.000
_cell.angle_alpha   90.00
_cell.angle_beta   90.00
_cell.angle_gamma   90.00
#
_symmetry.space_group_name_H-M   'P 1'
#
loop_
_entity.id
_entity.type
_entity.pdbx_description
1 polymer ?
#
loop_
_entity_poly.entity_id
_entity_poly.type
_entity_poly.pdbx_seq_one_letter_code
_entity_poly.pdbx_strand_id
1 'polypeptide(L)'
;MGDQISGKYEVKLSFIVAVAKATGHSVAWLATGEGEKMAEPNHRPAIIDAALFRSVGRLVGRVHSEEGVWLPADALLDEEASAYNALITRADDPSDAAELEALLPWLEAHLRKRLRTAAAEPGTGKRPAS
;
A
#
# COMPACT_ATOMS: atom_id res chain seq x y z
N MET A 1 33.34 3.10 -18.05
CA MET A 1 31.92 3.14 -18.45
C MET A 1 31.72 4.19 -19.54
N GLY A 2 32.43 4.07 -20.68
CA GLY A 2 32.53 5.16 -21.67
C GLY A 2 32.57 4.74 -23.14
N ASP A 3 32.47 3.44 -23.46
CA ASP A 3 32.68 2.94 -24.83
C ASP A 3 31.37 2.52 -25.54
N GLN A 4 30.28 2.37 -24.79
CA GLN A 4 28.99 1.87 -25.32
C GLN A 4 28.10 2.97 -25.93
N ILE A 5 28.44 4.25 -25.73
CA ILE A 5 27.61 5.40 -26.14
C ILE A 5 27.94 5.85 -27.59
N SER A 6 29.02 5.33 -28.18
CA SER A 6 29.49 5.70 -29.51
C SER A 6 28.69 5.08 -30.66
N GLY A 7 27.77 4.14 -30.39
CA GLY A 7 27.06 3.38 -31.43
C GLY A 7 27.93 2.41 -32.24
N LYS A 8 29.20 2.23 -31.85
CA LYS A 8 30.19 1.37 -32.53
C LYS A 8 30.14 -0.10 -32.13
N TYR A 9 29.39 -0.42 -31.07
CA TYR A 9 29.36 -1.75 -30.47
C TYR A 9 27.92 -2.20 -30.23
N GLU A 10 27.63 -3.43 -30.61
CA GLU A 10 26.35 -4.07 -30.35
C GLU A 10 26.25 -4.37 -28.84
N VAL A 11 25.33 -3.72 -28.14
CA VAL A 11 25.11 -3.96 -26.72
C VAL A 11 24.27 -5.22 -26.55
N LYS A 12 24.76 -6.18 -25.76
CA LYS A 12 24.02 -7.41 -25.48
C LYS A 12 22.69 -7.08 -24.81
N LEU A 13 21.62 -7.72 -25.29
CA LEU A 13 20.28 -7.57 -24.71
C LEU A 13 20.26 -7.88 -23.20
N SER A 14 21.08 -8.83 -22.73
CA SER A 14 21.19 -9.15 -21.31
C SER A 14 21.66 -7.97 -20.45
N PHE A 15 22.53 -7.12 -20.99
CA PHE A 15 22.98 -5.90 -20.31
C PHE A 15 21.86 -4.86 -20.26
N ILE A 16 21.13 -4.65 -21.36
CA ILE A 16 19.98 -3.74 -21.42
C ILE A 16 18.90 -4.18 -20.42
N VAL A 17 18.61 -5.48 -20.33
CA VAL A 17 17.66 -6.04 -19.36
C VAL A 17 18.14 -5.84 -17.92
N ALA A 18 19.43 -5.98 -17.64
CA ALA A 18 19.97 -5.74 -16.31
C ALA A 18 19.84 -4.26 -15.90
N VAL A 19 20.14 -3.33 -16.82
CA VAL A 19 19.97 -1.89 -16.60
C VAL A 19 18.50 -1.53 -16.41
N ALA A 20 17.60 -2.07 -17.24
CA ALA A 20 16.15 -1.88 -17.12
C ALA A 20 15.65 -2.26 -15.72
N LYS A 21 16.02 -3.45 -15.23
CA LYS A 21 15.64 -3.93 -13.89
C LYS A 21 16.23 -3.09 -12.77
N ALA A 22 17.50 -2.69 -12.89
CA ALA A 22 18.17 -1.90 -11.85
C ALA A 22 17.63 -0.46 -11.75
N THR A 23 17.05 0.06 -12.83
CA THR A 23 16.64 1.48 -12.92
C THR A 23 15.13 1.67 -13.07
N GLY A 24 14.33 0.61 -13.17
CA GLY A 24 12.89 0.67 -13.38
C GLY A 24 12.47 1.20 -14.77
N HIS A 25 13.38 1.20 -15.74
CA HIS A 25 13.11 1.69 -17.09
C HIS A 25 12.66 0.57 -18.02
N SER A 26 11.93 0.93 -19.07
CA SER A 26 11.52 -0.01 -20.12
C SER A 26 12.72 -0.47 -20.94
N VAL A 27 12.77 -1.79 -21.22
CA VAL A 27 13.78 -2.36 -22.14
C VAL A 27 13.61 -1.80 -23.55
N ALA A 28 12.36 -1.61 -24.00
CA ALA A 28 12.07 -1.07 -25.32
C ALA A 28 12.58 0.37 -25.46
N TRP A 29 12.34 1.20 -24.43
CA TRP A 29 12.85 2.57 -24.40
C TRP A 29 14.38 2.62 -24.32
N LEU A 30 15.01 1.77 -23.50
CA LEU A 30 16.48 1.70 -23.43
C LEU A 30 17.12 1.22 -24.74
N ALA A 31 16.43 0.38 -25.51
CA ALA A 31 16.94 -0.18 -26.76
C ALA A 31 16.74 0.76 -27.96
N THR A 32 15.65 1.54 -27.97
CA THR A 32 15.22 2.29 -29.17
C THR A 32 15.10 3.80 -28.95
N GLY A 33 15.00 4.25 -27.70
CA GLY A 33 14.63 5.62 -27.35
C GLY A 33 13.15 5.94 -27.54
N GLU A 34 12.35 4.99 -28.03
CA GLU A 34 10.93 5.15 -28.33
C GLU A 34 10.06 4.41 -27.30
N GLY A 35 8.82 4.87 -27.14
CA GLY A 35 7.86 4.32 -26.18
C GLY A 35 8.02 4.83 -24.75
N GLU A 36 7.34 4.19 -23.81
CA GLU A 36 7.33 4.61 -22.40
C GLU A 36 8.67 4.40 -21.72
N LYS A 37 9.18 5.46 -21.07
CA LYS A 37 10.49 5.47 -20.43
C LYS A 37 10.56 4.56 -19.21
N MET A 38 9.52 4.59 -18.38
CA MET A 38 9.42 3.69 -17.24
C MET A 38 8.77 2.39 -17.67
N ALA A 39 9.21 1.28 -17.08
CA ALA A 39 8.44 0.05 -17.18
C ALA A 39 7.10 0.30 -16.47
N GLU A 40 5.99 -0.13 -17.08
CA GLU A 40 4.72 -0.14 -16.38
C GLU A 40 4.90 -0.91 -15.06
N PRO A 41 4.44 -0.35 -13.92
CA PRO A 41 4.41 -1.11 -12.69
C PRO A 41 3.61 -2.37 -13.00
N ASN A 42 4.15 -3.52 -12.60
CA ASN A 42 3.46 -4.80 -12.76
C ASN A 42 2.24 -4.76 -11.83
N HIS A 43 1.13 -4.18 -12.29
CA HIS A 43 -0.14 -4.10 -11.60
C HIS A 43 -0.75 -5.50 -11.61
N ARG A 44 -0.17 -6.39 -10.81
CA ARG A 44 -0.90 -7.59 -10.41
C ARG A 44 -2.10 -7.10 -9.60
N PRO A 45 -3.32 -7.57 -9.90
CA PRO A 45 -4.46 -7.28 -9.03
C PRO A 45 -4.08 -7.72 -7.62
N ALA A 46 -4.15 -6.79 -6.67
CA ALA A 46 -3.92 -7.10 -5.27
C ALA A 46 -5.04 -8.05 -4.83
N ILE A 47 -4.70 -9.33 -4.68
CA ILE A 47 -5.61 -10.31 -4.10
C ILE A 47 -5.70 -9.95 -2.62
N ILE A 48 -6.90 -9.60 -2.16
CA ILE A 48 -7.14 -9.37 -0.74
C ILE A 48 -6.94 -10.69 -0.02
N ASP A 49 -5.96 -10.73 0.89
CA ASP A 49 -5.82 -11.86 1.79
C ASP A 49 -6.97 -11.83 2.80
N ALA A 50 -7.91 -12.77 2.65
CA ALA A 50 -9.08 -12.86 3.50
C ALA A 50 -8.74 -13.20 4.96
N ALA A 51 -7.63 -13.89 5.23
CA ALA A 51 -7.19 -14.18 6.60
C ALA A 51 -6.67 -12.92 7.28
N LEU A 52 -5.84 -12.14 6.57
CA LEU A 52 -5.36 -10.85 7.05
C LEU A 52 -6.51 -9.87 7.26
N PHE A 53 -7.43 -9.75 6.30
CA PHE A 53 -8.59 -8.87 6.41
C PHE A 53 -9.45 -9.22 7.63
N ARG A 54 -9.70 -10.51 7.90
CA ARG A 54 -10.39 -10.94 9.12
C ARG A 54 -9.62 -10.61 10.40
N SER A 55 -8.30 -10.68 10.39
CA SER A 55 -7.46 -10.29 11.53
C SER A 55 -7.57 -8.79 11.81
N VAL A 56 -7.57 -7.97 10.76
CA VAL A 56 -7.83 -6.53 10.84
C VAL A 56 -9.24 -6.27 11.39
N GLY A 57 -10.27 -6.96 10.88
CA GLY A 57 -11.64 -6.79 11.37
C GLY A 57 -11.80 -7.10 12.86
N ARG A 58 -11.24 -8.23 13.31
CA ARG A 58 -11.21 -8.57 14.75
C ARG A 58 -10.48 -7.51 15.58
N LEU A 59 -9.38 -6.96 15.07
CA LEU A 59 -8.62 -5.91 15.75
C LEU A 59 -9.46 -4.63 15.88
N VAL A 60 -10.07 -4.17 14.79
CA VAL A 60 -10.93 -2.98 14.76
C VAL A 60 -12.09 -3.14 15.75
N GLY A 61 -12.84 -4.23 15.67
CA GLY A 61 -13.98 -4.48 16.57
C GLY A 61 -13.57 -4.55 18.05
N ARG A 62 -12.42 -5.18 18.35
CA ARG A 62 -11.87 -5.22 19.71
C ARG A 62 -11.49 -3.82 20.21
N VAL A 63 -10.71 -3.07 19.45
CA VAL A 63 -10.26 -1.72 19.85
C VAL A 63 -11.45 -0.78 20.06
N HIS A 64 -12.44 -0.80 19.18
CA HIS A 64 -13.66 0.00 19.33
C HIS A 64 -14.42 -0.36 20.61
N SER A 65 -14.59 -1.66 20.87
CA SER A 65 -15.28 -2.14 22.07
C SER A 65 -14.54 -1.73 23.35
N GLU A 66 -13.20 -1.82 23.36
CA GLU A 66 -12.37 -1.43 24.50
C GLU A 66 -12.36 0.08 24.76
N GLU A 67 -12.46 0.91 23.72
CA GLU A 67 -12.57 2.37 23.84
C GLU A 67 -14.05 2.82 24.00
N GLY A 68 -15.00 1.88 24.13
CA GLY A 68 -16.41 2.16 24.39
C GLY A 68 -17.19 2.73 23.20
N VAL A 69 -16.68 2.58 21.98
CA VAL A 69 -17.30 3.06 20.74
C VAL A 69 -18.04 1.90 20.07
N TRP A 70 -19.35 2.06 19.86
CA TRP A 70 -20.15 1.09 19.12
C TRP A 70 -20.51 1.63 17.74
N LEU A 71 -20.18 0.87 16.70
CA LEU A 71 -20.47 1.21 15.31
C LEU A 71 -21.60 0.32 14.76
N PRO A 72 -22.54 0.88 13.97
CA PRO A 72 -23.44 0.05 13.17
C PRO A 72 -22.64 -0.77 12.14
N ALA A 73 -23.21 -1.89 11.68
CA ALA A 73 -22.50 -2.87 10.85
C ALA A 73 -21.84 -2.28 9.59
N ASP A 74 -22.54 -1.39 8.88
CA ASP A 74 -22.00 -0.75 7.67
C ASP A 74 -20.81 0.17 8.00
N ALA A 75 -20.90 0.95 9.08
CA ALA A 75 -19.81 1.81 9.53
C ALA A 75 -18.63 1.02 10.08
N LEU A 76 -18.88 -0.14 10.68
CA LEU A 76 -17.82 -1.06 11.08
C LEU A 76 -17.07 -1.58 9.84
N LEU A 77 -17.80 -2.02 8.81
CA LEU A 77 -17.19 -2.50 7.56
C LEU A 77 -16.33 -1.41 6.89
N ASP A 78 -16.80 -0.17 6.86
CA ASP A 78 -16.04 0.98 6.35
C ASP A 78 -14.73 1.19 7.15
N GLU A 79 -14.80 1.07 8.47
CA GLU A 79 -13.64 1.22 9.35
C GLU A 79 -12.65 0.04 9.19
N GLU A 80 -13.13 -1.19 9.02
CA GLU A 80 -12.31 -2.36 8.72
C GLU A 80 -11.57 -2.21 7.39
N ALA A 81 -12.26 -1.74 6.34
CA ALA A 81 -11.65 -1.45 5.05
C ALA A 81 -10.63 -0.32 5.14
N SER A 82 -10.94 0.76 5.87
CA SER A 82 -10.00 1.85 6.11
C SER A 82 -8.75 1.38 6.86
N ALA A 83 -8.92 0.54 7.89
CA ALA A 83 -7.82 0.00 8.68
C ALA A 83 -6.92 -0.92 7.84
N TYR A 84 -7.52 -1.77 6.98
CA TYR A 84 -6.80 -2.60 6.05
C TYR A 84 -5.98 -1.75 5.06
N ASN A 85 -6.58 -0.74 4.46
CA ASN A 85 -5.88 0.16 3.54
C ASN A 85 -4.73 0.91 4.23
N ALA A 86 -4.89 1.32 5.48
CA ALA A 86 -3.83 1.95 6.27
C ALA A 86 -2.65 0.99 6.51
N LEU A 87 -2.94 -0.29 6.73
CA LEU A 87 -1.92 -1.34 6.86
C LEU A 87 -1.14 -1.53 5.55
N ILE A 88 -1.85 -1.69 4.43
CA ILE A 88 -1.26 -1.81 3.08
C ILE A 88 -0.40 -0.59 2.74
N THR A 89 -0.88 0.62 3.07
CA THR A 89 -0.14 1.88 2.81
C THR A 89 1.12 1.99 3.67
N ARG A 90 1.12 1.37 4.85
CA ARG A 90 2.24 1.44 5.79
C ARG A 90 3.38 0.49 5.43
N ALA A 91 3.07 -0.61 4.76
CA ALA A 91 4.04 -1.63 4.38
C ALA A 91 5.00 -1.15 3.28
N ASP A 92 6.25 -1.53 3.39
CA ASP A 92 7.27 -1.36 2.36
C ASP A 92 7.01 -2.33 1.19
N ASP A 93 6.68 -3.60 1.49
CA ASP A 93 6.17 -4.58 0.53
C ASP A 93 4.75 -5.07 0.92
N PRO A 94 3.69 -4.51 0.33
CA PRO A 94 2.32 -4.94 0.60
C PRO A 94 1.97 -6.36 0.11
N SER A 95 2.90 -7.05 -0.53
CA SER A 95 2.75 -8.47 -0.88
C SER A 95 3.41 -9.42 0.13
N ASP A 96 4.20 -8.89 1.08
CA ASP A 96 4.80 -9.67 2.16
C ASP A 96 3.81 -9.82 3.33
N ALA A 97 3.22 -11.01 3.44
CA ALA A 97 2.30 -11.34 4.53
C ALA A 97 2.94 -11.24 5.92
N ALA A 98 4.23 -11.59 6.06
CA ALA A 98 4.91 -11.54 7.35
C ALA A 98 5.14 -10.08 7.78
N GLU A 99 5.46 -9.19 6.84
CA GLU A 99 5.54 -7.76 7.09
C GLU A 99 4.18 -7.20 7.55
N LEU A 100 3.11 -7.54 6.82
CA LEU A 100 1.76 -7.07 7.15
C LEU A 100 1.30 -7.54 8.54
N GLU A 101 1.59 -8.80 8.90
CA GLU A 101 1.31 -9.30 10.25
C GLU A 101 2.12 -8.58 11.33
N ALA A 102 3.41 -8.30 11.06
CA ALA A 102 4.27 -7.56 11.98
C ALA A 102 3.82 -6.11 12.21
N LEU A 103 3.03 -5.53 11.28
CA LEU A 103 2.45 -4.19 11.39
C LEU A 103 1.13 -4.12 12.17
N LEU A 104 0.52 -5.26 12.55
CA LEU A 104 -0.74 -5.27 13.31
C LEU A 104 -0.65 -4.52 14.67
N PRO A 105 0.43 -4.63 15.47
CA PRO A 105 0.57 -3.84 16.69
C PRO A 105 0.64 -2.32 16.43
N TRP A 106 1.23 -1.91 15.31
CA TRP A 106 1.24 -0.51 14.90
C TRP A 106 -0.18 -0.04 14.55
N LEU A 107 -0.94 -0.87 13.81
CA LEU A 107 -2.32 -0.56 13.44
C LEU A 107 -3.20 -0.39 14.68
N GLU A 108 -3.02 -1.25 15.69
CA GLU A 108 -3.72 -1.14 16.98
C GLU A 108 -3.45 0.21 17.66
N ALA A 109 -2.17 0.59 17.79
CA ALA A 109 -1.78 1.85 18.41
C ALA A 109 -2.31 3.06 17.62
N HIS A 110 -2.30 2.97 16.28
CA HIS A 110 -2.84 3.99 15.40
C HIS A 110 -4.35 4.19 15.57
N LEU A 111 -5.12 3.09 15.60
CA LEU A 111 -6.57 3.11 15.81
C LEU A 111 -6.94 3.72 17.17
N ARG A 112 -6.29 3.28 18.26
CA ARG A 112 -6.54 3.85 19.60
C ARG A 112 -6.26 5.35 19.64
N LYS A 113 -5.14 5.79 19.05
CA LYS A 113 -4.81 7.21 18.99
C LYS A 113 -5.91 8.00 18.27
N ARG A 114 -6.37 7.51 17.10
CA ARG A 114 -7.46 8.14 16.34
C ARG A 114 -8.74 8.25 17.15
N LEU A 115 -9.18 7.17 17.78
CA LEU A 115 -10.42 7.16 18.58
C LEU A 115 -10.35 8.12 19.77
N ARG A 116 -9.21 8.15 20.48
CA ARG A 116 -9.01 9.08 21.60
C ARG A 116 -8.98 10.54 21.16
N THR A 117 -8.34 10.83 20.02
CA THR A 117 -8.36 12.18 19.44
C THR A 117 -9.78 12.59 19.04
N ALA A 118 -10.54 11.70 18.39
CA ALA A 118 -11.93 11.96 18.01
C ALA A 118 -12.83 12.19 19.24
N ALA A 119 -12.61 11.45 20.33
CA ALA A 119 -13.32 11.66 21.59
C ALA A 119 -12.97 13.00 22.27
N ALA A 120 -11.72 13.47 22.11
CA ALA A 120 -11.26 14.74 22.67
C ALA A 120 -11.71 15.98 21.87
N GLU A 121 -12.14 15.80 20.61
CA GLU A 121 -12.67 16.87 19.75
C GLU A 121 -14.10 16.54 19.27
N PRO A 122 -15.15 16.71 20.10
CA PRO A 122 -16.51 16.25 19.79
C PRO A 122 -17.25 17.00 18.67
N GLY A 123 -16.57 17.78 17.83
CA GLY A 123 -17.16 18.90 17.10
C GLY A 123 -16.86 18.98 15.61
N THR A 124 -17.10 17.94 14.80
CA THR A 124 -17.20 18.10 13.33
C THR A 124 -18.18 17.14 12.61
N GLY A 125 -18.86 16.23 13.32
CA GLY A 125 -19.72 15.21 12.71
C GLY A 125 -21.07 15.67 12.13
N LYS A 126 -21.46 16.94 12.27
CA LYS A 126 -22.65 17.48 11.60
C LYS A 126 -22.26 18.01 10.22
N ARG A 127 -22.31 17.16 9.21
CA ARG A 127 -22.54 17.62 7.83
C ARG A 127 -23.91 18.32 7.81
N PRO A 128 -24.04 19.61 7.43
CA PRO A 128 -25.33 20.09 6.97
C PRO A 128 -25.67 19.33 5.70
N ALA A 129 -26.86 18.75 5.64
CA ALA A 129 -27.43 18.29 4.38
C ALA A 129 -27.55 19.50 3.45
N SER A 130 -27.01 19.37 2.24
CA SER A 130 -27.38 20.21 1.09
C SER A 130 -28.33 19.43 0.21
#